data_AF-A0A946GZ15-F1
#
_entry.id   AF-A0A946GZ15-F1
#
_cell.length_a   1.000
_cell.length_b   1.000
_cell.length_c   1.000
_cell.angle_alpha   90.00
_cell.angle_beta   90.00
_cell.angle_gamma   90.00
#
_symmetry.space_group_name_H-M   'P 1'
#
loop_
_entity.id
_entity.type
_entity.pdbx_description
1 polymer ?
#
loop_
_entity_poly.entity_id
_entity_poly.type
_entity_poly.pdbx_seq_one_letter_code
_entity_poly.pdbx_strand_id
1 'polypeptide(L)'
;MPTRNAEILEARLRQQEDQVTELQSQLSEAQSEYQVSRREADALRTQLTNLGEPTLLPEQAGALYSVTGIELSKLLTGSIDRDNRQGDELLSVVILPHDEQGALVKIGGSIELELLDLAQPEDDRRIGHWSFDAEETCEQWHHGLISSGFVFQLPWQQKPESPQLLIHARLTTSDGRQFETSRQITVTLPDETAVSTQTTSP
;
A
#
# COMPACT_ATOMS: atom_id res chain seq x y z
N MET A 1 24.55 -62.25 12.44
CA MET A 1 25.04 -61.29 11.43
C MET A 1 23.91 -60.31 11.15
N PRO A 2 24.00 -59.03 11.57
CA PRO A 2 23.00 -58.04 11.19
C PRO A 2 22.93 -57.94 9.66
N THR A 3 21.73 -57.78 9.10
CA THR A 3 21.53 -57.72 7.65
C THR A 3 21.98 -56.36 7.12
N ARG A 4 22.58 -56.31 5.93
CA ARG A 4 23.04 -55.09 5.24
C ARG A 4 22.02 -53.93 5.25
N ASN A 5 20.73 -54.24 5.30
CA ASN A 5 19.65 -53.27 5.39
C ASN A 5 19.59 -52.56 6.75
N ALA A 6 19.92 -53.25 7.85
CA ALA A 6 19.97 -52.68 9.19
C ALA A 6 21.10 -51.65 9.32
N GLU A 7 22.29 -51.94 8.78
CA GLU A 7 23.43 -51.02 8.78
C GLU A 7 23.14 -49.74 7.99
N ILE A 8 22.44 -49.85 6.85
CA ILE A 8 22.02 -48.69 6.05
C ILE A 8 20.98 -47.84 6.81
N LEU A 9 20.03 -48.48 7.50
CA LEU A 9 19.02 -47.77 8.29
C LEU A 9 19.67 -47.04 9.47
N GLU A 10 20.57 -47.69 10.19
CA GLU A 10 21.29 -47.09 11.32
C GLU A 10 22.17 -45.92 10.88
N ALA A 11 22.87 -46.04 9.75
CA ALA A 11 23.65 -44.95 9.19
C ALA A 11 22.77 -43.74 8.82
N ARG A 12 21.59 -44.00 8.24
CA ARG A 12 20.62 -42.95 7.90
C ARG A 12 20.00 -42.30 9.13
N LEU A 13 19.72 -43.08 10.18
CA LEU A 13 19.20 -42.58 11.44
C LEU A 13 20.20 -41.62 12.10
N ARG A 14 21.49 -42.01 12.18
CA ARG A 14 22.55 -41.13 12.69
C ARG A 14 22.67 -39.85 11.87
N GLN A 15 22.64 -39.96 10.54
CA GLN A 15 22.67 -38.78 9.67
C GLN A 15 21.48 -37.84 9.93
N GLN A 16 20.29 -38.38 10.20
CA GLN A 16 19.12 -37.58 10.54
C GLN A 16 19.24 -36.95 11.93
N GLU A 17 19.74 -37.68 12.93
CA GLU A 17 19.97 -37.18 14.29
C GLU A 17 21.01 -36.04 14.32
N ASP A 18 22.10 -36.20 13.56
CA ASP A 18 23.12 -35.17 13.38
C ASP A 18 22.51 -33.91 12.71
N GLN A 19 21.69 -34.11 11.67
CA GLN A 19 21.02 -33.00 10.99
C GLN A 19 20.02 -32.27 11.90
N VAL A 20 19.28 -33.00 12.74
CA VAL A 20 18.36 -32.39 13.71
C VAL A 20 19.12 -31.56 14.74
N THR A 21 20.23 -32.10 15.26
CA THR A 21 21.07 -31.42 16.24
C THR A 21 21.65 -30.13 15.67
N GLU A 22 22.15 -30.18 14.43
CA GLU A 22 22.67 -29.03 13.71
C GLU A 22 21.60 -27.94 13.50
N LEU A 23 20.42 -28.32 13.02
CA LEU A 23 19.31 -27.39 12.80
C LEU A 23 18.84 -26.75 14.12
N GLN A 24 18.80 -27.52 15.21
CA GLN A 24 18.46 -26.99 16.53
C GLN A 24 19.50 -25.98 17.02
N SER A 25 20.79 -26.23 16.77
CA SER A 25 21.86 -25.29 17.08
C SER A 25 21.71 -23.98 16.30
N GLN A 26 21.51 -24.07 14.98
CA GLN A 26 21.31 -22.90 14.12
C GLN A 26 20.08 -22.08 14.54
N LEU A 27 18.99 -22.74 14.90
CA LEU A 27 17.78 -22.07 15.35
C LEU A 27 18.00 -21.36 16.69
N SER A 28 18.68 -22.01 17.63
CA SER A 28 19.04 -21.40 18.92
C SER A 28 19.93 -20.16 18.73
N GLU A 29 20.91 -20.25 17.84
CA GLU A 29 21.83 -19.15 17.53
C GLU A 29 21.06 -17.97 16.91
N ALA A 30 20.28 -18.21 15.85
CA ALA A 30 19.46 -17.19 15.21
C ALA A 30 18.44 -16.54 16.18
N GLN A 31 17.83 -17.34 17.07
CA GLN A 31 16.94 -16.81 18.10
C GLN A 31 17.69 -15.91 19.10
N SER A 32 18.91 -16.29 19.48
CA SER A 32 19.72 -15.49 20.39
C SER A 32 20.12 -14.15 19.76
N GLU A 33 20.55 -14.17 18.49
CA GLU A 33 20.88 -12.96 17.73
C GLU A 33 19.67 -12.03 17.59
N TYR A 34 18.51 -12.60 17.24
CA TYR A 34 17.26 -11.84 17.17
C TYR A 34 16.89 -11.20 18.50
N GLN A 35 17.05 -11.93 19.62
CA GLN A 35 16.79 -11.38 20.94
C GLN A 35 17.76 -10.26 21.33
N VAL A 36 19.04 -10.38 20.96
CA VAL A 36 20.04 -9.32 21.20
C VAL A 36 19.69 -8.07 20.41
N SER A 37 19.48 -8.21 19.09
CA SER A 37 19.11 -7.08 18.23
C SER A 37 17.82 -6.39 18.69
N ARG A 38 16.82 -7.17 19.12
CA ARG A 38 15.57 -6.63 19.66
C ARG A 38 15.79 -5.82 20.94
N ARG A 39 16.62 -6.31 21.86
CA ARG A 39 16.96 -5.58 23.10
C ARG A 39 17.72 -4.28 22.80
N GLU A 40 18.61 -4.30 21.82
CA GLU A 40 19.33 -3.10 21.40
C GLU A 40 18.38 -2.05 20.82
N ALA A 41 17.45 -2.47 19.96
CA ALA A 41 16.40 -1.59 19.43
C ALA A 41 15.52 -0.98 20.54
N ASP A 42 15.09 -1.79 21.50
CA ASP A 42 14.29 -1.33 22.65
C ASP A 42 15.06 -0.34 23.54
N ALA A 43 16.37 -0.57 23.73
CA ALA A 43 17.24 0.32 24.51
C ALA A 43 17.44 1.68 23.83
N LEU A 44 17.75 1.68 22.52
CA LEU A 44 17.87 2.92 21.74
C LEU A 44 16.56 3.70 21.75
N ARG A 45 15.42 3.01 21.65
CA ARG A 45 14.11 3.66 21.68
C ARG A 45 13.81 4.29 23.03
N THR A 46 14.10 3.60 24.13
CA THR A 46 13.95 4.16 25.49
C THR A 46 14.80 5.43 25.66
N GLN A 47 15.99 5.46 25.07
CA GLN A 47 16.83 6.67 25.06
C GLN A 47 16.20 7.81 24.25
N LEU A 48 15.62 7.52 23.08
CA LEU A 48 14.90 8.50 22.26
C LEU A 48 13.63 9.03 22.93
N THR A 49 12.84 8.18 23.60
CA THR A 49 11.66 8.60 24.36
C THR A 49 12.04 9.55 25.50
N ASN A 50 13.14 9.26 26.20
CA ASN A 50 13.65 10.13 27.26
C ASN A 50 14.15 11.49 26.74
N LEU A 51 14.45 11.61 25.43
CA LEU A 51 14.83 12.85 24.77
C LEU A 51 13.62 13.67 24.27
N GLY A 52 12.38 13.20 24.49
CA GLY A 52 11.16 13.95 24.20
C GLY A 52 10.62 13.81 22.77
N GLU A 53 11.15 12.88 21.99
CA GLU A 53 10.66 12.57 20.64
C GLU A 53 9.39 11.69 20.71
N PRO A 54 8.31 12.01 19.97
CA PRO A 54 7.09 11.22 19.96
C PRO A 54 7.40 9.79 19.46
N THR A 55 7.34 8.84 20.39
CA THR A 55 7.78 7.47 20.15
C THR A 55 6.65 6.67 19.52
N LEU A 56 6.78 6.36 18.23
CA LEU A 56 5.85 5.49 17.50
C LEU A 56 5.82 4.08 18.14
N LEU A 57 4.72 3.34 18.04
CA LEU A 57 4.62 1.99 18.62
C LEU A 57 5.51 0.98 17.86
N PRO A 58 5.93 -0.16 18.46
CA PRO A 58 6.82 -1.14 17.82
C PRO A 58 6.31 -1.68 16.48
N GLU A 59 5.00 -1.92 16.36
CA GLU A 59 4.35 -2.35 15.11
C GLU A 59 4.39 -1.24 14.06
N GLN A 60 4.23 0.02 14.46
CA GLN A 60 4.30 1.17 13.58
C GLN A 60 5.75 1.42 13.11
N ALA A 61 6.73 1.23 14.00
CA ALA A 61 8.15 1.37 13.70
C ALA A 61 8.67 0.29 12.73
N GLY A 62 8.25 -0.96 12.92
CA GLY A 62 8.57 -2.05 12.00
C GLY A 62 7.98 -1.80 10.61
N ALA A 63 6.71 -1.40 10.54
CA ALA A 63 6.04 -1.04 9.30
C ALA A 63 6.65 0.19 8.61
N LEU A 64 7.15 1.16 9.38
CA LEU A 64 7.93 2.28 8.85
C LEU A 64 9.21 1.78 8.21
N TYR A 65 10.03 0.99 8.90
CA TYR A 65 11.31 0.54 8.34
C TYR A 65 11.19 -0.40 7.14
N SER A 66 10.05 -1.08 6.98
CA SER A 66 9.86 -2.02 5.87
C SER A 66 9.33 -1.37 4.60
N VAL A 67 8.70 -0.18 4.65
CA VAL A 67 8.16 0.41 3.41
C VAL A 67 9.29 0.91 2.50
N THR A 68 9.22 0.47 1.25
CA THR A 68 10.18 0.87 0.20
C THR A 68 9.49 1.65 -0.92
N GLY A 69 8.18 1.49 -1.08
CA GLY A 69 7.43 2.19 -2.11
C GLY A 69 5.92 2.12 -1.93
N ILE A 70 5.22 2.82 -2.82
CA ILE A 70 3.78 2.76 -2.96
C ILE A 70 3.40 2.45 -4.41
N GLU A 71 2.33 1.68 -4.58
CA GLU A 71 1.73 1.39 -5.88
C GLU A 71 0.24 1.71 -5.89
N LEU A 72 -0.30 2.00 -7.07
CA LEU A 72 -1.74 2.14 -7.29
C LEU A 72 -2.29 0.84 -7.89
N SER A 73 -3.32 0.25 -7.27
CA SER A 73 -3.92 -1.01 -7.73
C SER A 73 -4.50 -0.87 -9.13
N LYS A 74 -4.18 -1.81 -10.04
CA LYS A 74 -4.65 -1.75 -11.42
C LYS A 74 -6.10 -2.08 -11.66
N LEU A 75 -6.62 -2.96 -10.83
CA LEU A 75 -7.96 -3.49 -10.98
C LEU A 75 -8.97 -2.72 -10.14
N LEU A 76 -8.52 -2.02 -9.09
CA LEU A 76 -9.39 -1.39 -8.09
C LEU A 76 -9.35 0.14 -8.12
N THR A 77 -8.35 0.71 -8.81
CA THR A 77 -8.30 2.16 -9.06
C THR A 77 -9.01 2.45 -10.37
N GLY A 78 -10.08 3.23 -10.30
CA GLY A 78 -10.93 3.54 -11.44
C GLY A 78 -12.13 4.38 -11.04
N SER A 79 -12.85 4.87 -12.03
CA SER A 79 -14.06 5.64 -11.83
C SER A 79 -15.26 4.74 -11.53
N ILE A 80 -16.21 5.27 -10.79
CA ILE A 80 -17.44 4.59 -10.36
C ILE A 80 -18.63 5.47 -10.77
N ASP A 81 -19.53 4.89 -11.56
CA ASP A 81 -20.89 5.36 -11.77
C ASP A 81 -21.75 4.89 -10.58
N ARG A 82 -22.31 5.84 -9.81
CA ARG A 82 -23.10 5.54 -8.60
C ARG A 82 -24.61 5.75 -8.82
N ASP A 83 -25.02 6.60 -9.76
CA ASP A 83 -26.42 6.93 -10.01
C ASP A 83 -27.01 6.26 -11.25
N ASN A 84 -26.22 5.45 -11.96
CA ASN A 84 -26.60 4.73 -13.18
C ASN A 84 -27.08 5.71 -14.27
N ARG A 85 -26.62 6.97 -14.21
CA ARG A 85 -26.71 7.95 -15.28
C ARG A 85 -25.38 8.01 -16.00
N GLN A 86 -25.43 8.45 -17.24
CA GLN A 86 -24.25 8.46 -18.09
C GLN A 86 -23.20 9.45 -17.57
N GLY A 87 -22.03 8.92 -17.22
CA GLY A 87 -20.88 9.68 -16.71
C GLY A 87 -20.50 9.24 -15.30
N ASP A 88 -19.20 9.02 -15.06
CA ASP A 88 -18.76 8.57 -13.74
C ASP A 88 -18.80 9.71 -12.71
N GLU A 89 -19.17 9.41 -11.47
CA GLU A 89 -19.41 10.43 -10.42
C GLU A 89 -18.35 10.42 -9.31
N LEU A 90 -17.65 9.30 -9.15
CA LEU A 90 -16.67 9.08 -8.11
C LEU A 90 -15.40 8.47 -8.72
N LEU A 91 -14.27 8.80 -8.12
CA LEU A 91 -13.01 8.12 -8.36
C LEU A 91 -12.67 7.25 -7.14
N SER A 92 -12.54 5.95 -7.34
CA SER A 92 -12.00 5.03 -6.34
C SER A 92 -10.50 4.90 -6.56
N VAL A 93 -9.70 5.23 -5.55
CA VAL A 93 -8.25 5.09 -5.57
C VAL A 93 -7.81 4.10 -4.52
N VAL A 94 -7.03 3.09 -4.93
CA VAL A 94 -6.50 2.10 -4.00
C VAL A 94 -4.98 2.14 -4.01
N ILE A 95 -4.41 2.55 -2.87
CA ILE A 95 -2.96 2.66 -2.65
C ILE A 95 -2.46 1.44 -1.89
N LEU A 96 -1.37 0.88 -2.39
CA LEU A 96 -0.72 -0.35 -1.93
C LEU A 96 0.73 -0.01 -1.52
N PRO A 97 0.99 0.35 -0.26
CA PRO A 97 2.35 0.45 0.24
C PRO A 97 2.97 -0.95 0.32
N HIS A 98 4.23 -1.07 -0.08
CA HIS A 98 4.92 -2.35 -0.13
C HIS A 98 6.36 -2.26 0.39
N ASP A 99 6.88 -3.41 0.83
CA ASP A 99 8.29 -3.58 1.20
C ASP A 99 9.17 -3.96 -0.01
N GLU A 100 10.46 -4.20 0.26
CA GLU A 100 11.43 -4.65 -0.75
C GLU A 100 11.06 -5.98 -1.42
N GLN A 101 10.29 -6.83 -0.74
CA GLN A 101 9.82 -8.11 -1.27
C GLN A 101 8.47 -7.99 -1.98
N GLY A 102 7.88 -6.79 -2.01
CA GLY A 102 6.56 -6.52 -2.60
C GLY A 102 5.39 -6.95 -1.71
N ALA A 103 5.63 -7.26 -0.44
CA ALA A 103 4.55 -7.56 0.50
C ALA A 103 3.88 -6.27 0.97
N LEU A 104 2.55 -6.32 1.15
CA LEU A 104 1.77 -5.15 1.58
C LEU A 104 2.07 -4.77 3.02
N VAL A 105 2.34 -3.49 3.24
CA VAL A 105 2.67 -2.94 4.56
C VAL A 105 1.63 -1.91 4.96
N LYS A 106 1.00 -2.11 6.12
CA LYS A 106 0.14 -1.09 6.73
C LYS A 106 1.02 -0.06 7.44
N ILE A 107 1.06 1.16 6.92
CA ILE A 107 1.89 2.23 7.46
C ILE A 107 1.09 3.51 7.72
N GLY A 108 1.38 4.19 8.83
CA GLY A 108 0.82 5.51 9.11
C GLY A 108 1.58 6.62 8.39
N GLY A 109 0.86 7.57 7.82
CA GLY A 109 1.41 8.72 7.12
C GLY A 109 0.30 9.54 6.49
N SER A 110 0.61 10.77 6.08
CA SER A 110 -0.33 11.60 5.32
C SER A 110 -0.27 11.23 3.84
N ILE A 111 -1.43 11.22 3.19
CA ILE A 111 -1.57 10.92 1.78
C ILE A 111 -2.09 12.15 1.04
N GLU A 112 -1.43 12.50 -0.06
CA GLU A 112 -1.91 13.47 -1.01
C GLU A 112 -2.22 12.79 -2.34
N LEU A 113 -3.36 13.14 -2.92
CA LEU A 113 -3.82 12.64 -4.20
C LEU A 113 -4.10 13.82 -5.12
N GLU A 114 -3.52 13.78 -6.32
CA GLU A 114 -3.75 14.78 -7.35
C GLU A 114 -4.23 14.12 -8.62
N LEU A 115 -5.31 14.64 -9.18
CA LEU A 115 -5.85 14.17 -10.43
C LEU A 115 -5.66 15.21 -11.52
N LEU A 116 -5.03 14.77 -12.61
CA LEU A 116 -4.57 15.62 -13.68
C LEU A 116 -5.21 15.21 -15.02
N ASP A 117 -5.77 16.16 -15.74
CA ASP A 117 -6.19 16.01 -17.14
C ASP A 117 -5.03 16.43 -18.06
N LEU A 118 -4.35 15.46 -18.65
CA LEU A 118 -3.16 15.72 -19.46
C LEU A 118 -3.46 16.43 -20.78
N ALA A 119 -4.71 16.49 -21.22
CA ALA A 119 -5.09 17.21 -22.43
C ALA A 119 -5.18 18.73 -22.22
N GLN A 120 -5.27 19.18 -20.96
CA GLN A 120 -5.35 20.59 -20.60
C GLN A 120 -3.95 21.23 -20.46
N PRO A 121 -3.86 22.57 -20.64
CA PRO A 121 -2.66 23.33 -20.31
C PRO A 121 -2.36 23.27 -18.81
N GLU A 122 -1.10 23.52 -18.41
CA GLU A 122 -0.64 23.29 -17.03
C GLU A 122 -1.47 24.02 -15.95
N ASP A 123 -1.99 25.21 -16.26
CA ASP A 123 -2.80 26.01 -15.33
C ASP A 123 -4.17 25.37 -15.01
N ASP A 124 -4.76 24.63 -15.96
CA ASP A 124 -6.08 23.98 -15.83
C ASP A 124 -6.00 22.45 -15.77
N ARG A 125 -4.78 21.89 -15.80
CA ARG A 125 -4.53 20.45 -15.80
C ARG A 125 -4.99 19.78 -14.52
N ARG A 126 -4.96 20.47 -13.38
CA ARG A 126 -5.35 19.86 -12.09
C ARG A 126 -6.84 19.96 -11.85
N ILE A 127 -7.53 18.83 -11.98
CA ILE A 127 -8.99 18.72 -11.82
C ILE A 127 -9.42 18.31 -10.41
N GLY A 128 -8.48 17.86 -9.56
CA GLY A 128 -8.76 17.55 -8.17
C GLY A 128 -7.50 17.39 -7.32
N HIS A 129 -7.61 17.81 -6.06
CA HIS A 129 -6.57 17.62 -5.05
C HIS A 129 -7.22 17.23 -3.72
N TRP A 130 -6.76 16.14 -3.13
CA TRP A 130 -7.21 15.66 -1.82
C TRP A 130 -5.99 15.43 -0.94
N SER A 131 -6.08 15.89 0.31
CA SER A 131 -5.09 15.63 1.35
C SER A 131 -5.77 14.94 2.51
N PHE A 132 -5.10 13.92 3.03
CA PHE A 132 -5.52 13.14 4.18
C PHE A 132 -4.39 13.11 5.18
N ASP A 133 -4.68 13.39 6.45
CA ASP A 133 -3.68 13.28 7.50
C ASP A 133 -3.41 11.81 7.88
N ALA A 134 -2.52 11.60 8.85
CA ALA A 134 -2.13 10.25 9.28
C ALA A 134 -3.25 9.49 10.00
N GLU A 135 -4.15 10.20 10.68
CA GLU A 135 -5.29 9.59 11.37
C GLU A 135 -6.33 9.15 10.33
N GLU A 136 -6.72 10.06 9.44
CA GLU A 136 -7.66 9.79 8.34
C GLU A 136 -7.17 8.66 7.44
N THR A 137 -5.88 8.67 7.07
CA THR A 137 -5.28 7.61 6.25
C THR A 137 -5.39 6.24 6.94
N CYS A 138 -5.16 6.19 8.25
CA CYS A 138 -5.23 4.93 9.00
C CYS A 138 -6.65 4.35 9.01
N GLU A 139 -7.67 5.21 9.05
CA GLU A 139 -9.09 4.82 8.96
C GLU A 139 -9.45 4.27 7.58
N GLN A 140 -8.82 4.75 6.50
CA GLN A 140 -9.03 4.26 5.14
C GLN A 140 -8.36 2.92 4.85
N TRP A 141 -7.62 2.35 5.80
CA TRP A 141 -7.03 1.01 5.63
C TRP A 141 -8.12 -0.05 5.61
N HIS A 142 -8.32 -0.66 4.44
CA HIS A 142 -9.23 -1.78 4.27
C HIS A 142 -8.45 -3.10 4.29
N HIS A 143 -8.94 -4.06 5.09
CA HIS A 143 -8.44 -5.44 5.10
C HIS A 143 -9.60 -6.38 4.78
N GLY A 144 -9.77 -6.70 3.50
CA GLY A 144 -10.84 -7.55 3.00
C GLY A 144 -10.30 -8.78 2.28
N LEU A 145 -11.18 -9.78 2.11
CA LEU A 145 -10.90 -11.00 1.32
C LEU A 145 -10.61 -10.70 -0.17
N ILE A 146 -11.09 -9.55 -0.66
CA ILE A 146 -11.03 -9.14 -2.07
C ILE A 146 -9.90 -8.12 -2.31
N SER A 147 -9.55 -7.32 -1.30
CA SER A 147 -8.47 -6.33 -1.40
C SER A 147 -7.91 -5.96 -0.03
N SER A 148 -6.61 -5.68 0.02
CA SER A 148 -5.93 -5.08 1.16
C SER A 148 -5.20 -3.83 0.69
N GLY A 149 -5.39 -2.70 1.36
CA GLY A 149 -4.78 -1.41 0.99
C GLY A 149 -5.58 -0.21 1.52
N PHE A 150 -5.09 0.99 1.23
CA PHE A 150 -5.82 2.23 1.52
C PHE A 150 -6.80 2.53 0.40
N VAL A 151 -8.09 2.66 0.72
CA VAL A 151 -9.15 2.87 -0.27
C VAL A 151 -9.76 4.26 -0.08
N PHE A 152 -9.70 5.09 -1.11
CA PHE A 152 -10.24 6.44 -1.09
C PHE A 152 -11.36 6.57 -2.11
N GLN A 153 -12.52 7.08 -1.68
CA GLN A 153 -13.61 7.47 -2.57
C GLN A 153 -13.62 8.98 -2.72
N LEU A 154 -13.27 9.44 -3.92
CA LEU A 154 -13.00 10.83 -4.22
C LEU A 154 -14.09 11.38 -5.13
N PRO A 155 -14.97 12.27 -4.65
CA PRO A 155 -15.94 12.94 -5.52
C PRO A 155 -15.22 13.94 -6.44
N TRP A 156 -15.69 14.07 -7.68
CA TRP A 156 -15.13 15.03 -8.64
C TRP A 156 -15.23 16.47 -8.11
N GLN A 157 -14.09 17.16 -8.07
CA GLN A 157 -14.05 18.60 -7.76
C GLN A 157 -14.29 19.43 -9.02
N GLN A 158 -13.63 19.05 -10.12
CA GLN A 158 -13.87 19.55 -11.46
C GLN A 158 -14.18 18.37 -12.39
N LYS A 159 -15.09 18.60 -13.36
CA LYS A 159 -15.40 17.58 -14.36
C LYS A 159 -14.22 17.43 -15.31
N PRO A 160 -13.79 16.18 -15.59
CA PRO A 160 -12.77 15.95 -16.61
C PRO A 160 -13.31 16.32 -18.00
N GLU A 161 -12.45 16.89 -18.85
CA GLU A 161 -12.78 17.12 -20.26
C GLU A 161 -12.28 15.97 -21.14
N SER A 162 -11.30 15.22 -20.66
CA SER A 162 -10.76 14.05 -21.35
C SER A 162 -11.04 12.74 -20.63
N PRO A 163 -11.21 11.64 -21.39
CA PRO A 163 -11.40 10.32 -20.81
C PRO A 163 -10.10 9.73 -20.24
N GLN A 164 -8.93 10.31 -20.51
CA GLN A 164 -7.64 9.85 -19.97
C GLN A 164 -7.12 10.82 -18.92
N LEU A 165 -7.00 10.34 -17.69
CA LEU A 165 -6.55 11.12 -16.56
C LEU A 165 -5.31 10.48 -15.93
N LEU A 166 -4.48 11.28 -15.29
CA LEU A 166 -3.34 10.82 -14.49
C LEU A 166 -3.65 11.08 -13.01
N ILE A 167 -3.72 10.01 -12.22
CA ILE A 167 -3.74 10.09 -10.76
C ILE A 167 -2.31 10.00 -10.26
N HIS A 168 -1.91 10.99 -9.47
CA HIS A 168 -0.65 11.03 -8.74
C HIS A 168 -0.94 10.86 -7.25
N ALA A 169 -0.21 9.97 -6.60
CA ALA A 169 -0.33 9.69 -5.18
C ALA A 169 1.01 9.92 -4.51
N ARG A 170 0.99 10.63 -3.38
CA ARG A 170 2.15 10.86 -2.52
C ARG A 170 1.83 10.43 -1.10
N LEU A 171 2.64 9.55 -0.54
CA LEU A 171 2.62 9.16 0.88
C LEU A 171 3.80 9.83 1.57
N THR A 172 3.53 10.58 2.64
CA THR A 172 4.56 11.09 3.56
C THR A 172 4.44 10.37 4.89
N THR A 173 5.48 9.62 5.25
CA THR A 173 5.50 8.84 6.49
C THR A 173 5.85 9.73 7.69
N SER A 174 5.56 9.25 8.90
CA SER A 174 5.81 10.00 10.15
C SER A 174 7.28 10.33 10.42
N ASP A 175 8.21 9.62 9.79
CA ASP A 175 9.65 9.89 9.80
C ASP A 175 10.11 10.87 8.69
N GLY A 176 9.18 11.40 7.90
CA GLY A 176 9.43 12.39 6.86
C GLY A 176 9.84 11.83 5.49
N ARG A 177 9.91 10.50 5.32
CA ARG A 177 10.14 9.93 3.98
C ARG A 177 8.92 10.14 3.09
N GLN A 178 9.19 10.30 1.79
CA GLN A 178 8.17 10.52 0.78
C GLN A 178 8.24 9.45 -0.29
N PHE A 179 7.09 8.89 -0.62
CA PHE A 179 6.92 7.90 -1.67
C PHE A 179 5.87 8.40 -2.63
N GLU A 180 6.16 8.32 -3.92
CA GLU A 180 5.32 8.87 -4.97
C GLU A 180 5.08 7.83 -6.06
N THR A 181 3.88 7.84 -6.62
CA THR A 181 3.54 6.99 -7.76
C THR A 181 2.47 7.65 -8.60
N SER A 182 2.45 7.35 -9.89
CA SER A 182 1.47 7.89 -10.83
C SER A 182 0.90 6.80 -11.70
N ARG A 183 -0.38 6.92 -12.03
CA ARG A 183 -1.10 5.94 -12.83
C ARG A 183 -2.07 6.63 -13.77
N GLN A 184 -2.11 6.19 -15.01
CA GLN A 184 -3.17 6.59 -15.93
C GLN A 184 -4.43 5.78 -15.68
N ILE A 185 -5.57 6.46 -15.69
CA ILE A 185 -6.90 5.88 -15.58
C ILE A 185 -7.75 6.35 -16.75
N THR A 186 -8.71 5.51 -17.15
CA THR A 186 -9.70 5.85 -18.17
C THR A 186 -11.03 6.06 -17.48
N VAL A 187 -11.72 7.14 -17.82
CA VAL A 187 -13.04 7.49 -17.26
C VAL A 187 -14.05 7.70 -18.37
N THR A 188 -15.33 7.49 -18.04
CA THR A 188 -16.45 7.72 -18.94
C THR A 188 -17.01 9.12 -18.71
N LEU A 189 -16.93 9.96 -19.74
CA LEU A 189 -17.50 11.30 -19.69
C LEU A 189 -19.03 11.23 -19.83
N PRO A 190 -19.78 12.10 -19.15
CA PRO A 190 -21.21 12.27 -19.42
C PRO A 190 -21.40 12.77 -20.86
N ASP A 191 -22.23 12.09 -21.65
CA ASP A 191 -22.60 12.55 -23.00
C ASP A 191 -23.34 13.89 -22.87
N GLU A 192 -22.76 14.97 -23.39
CA GLU A 192 -23.49 16.23 -23.60
C GLU A 192 -24.44 16.14 -24.82
N THR A 193 -24.39 15.04 -25.57
CA THR A 193 -25.03 14.88 -26.88
C THR A 193 -26.50 14.43 -26.87
N ALA A 194 -27.22 14.55 -25.75
CA ALA A 194 -28.64 14.17 -25.65
C ALA A 194 -29.62 15.32 -25.32
N VAL A 195 -29.22 16.60 -25.44
CA VAL A 195 -30.13 17.74 -25.23
C VAL A 195 -30.04 18.76 -26.36
N SER A 196 -30.45 18.38 -27.59
CA SER A 196 -30.82 19.34 -28.64
C SER A 196 -31.67 18.69 -29.75
N THR A 197 -32.78 18.03 -29.40
CA THR A 197 -33.86 17.74 -30.37
C THR A 197 -35.25 17.89 -29.73
N GLN A 198 -35.46 18.94 -28.95
CA GLN A 198 -36.79 19.52 -28.79
C GLN A 198 -36.66 21.03 -28.88
N THR A 199 -36.99 21.58 -30.05
CA THR A 199 -37.72 22.85 -30.26
C THR A 199 -37.57 23.23 -31.73
N THR A 200 -38.64 23.09 -32.53
CA THR A 200 -39.21 24.16 -33.37
C THR A 200 -40.34 23.59 -34.26
N SER A 201 -41.55 23.99 -33.87
CA SER A 201 -42.87 24.01 -34.54
C SER A 201 -42.87 24.59 -35.97
N PRO A 202 -43.98 24.56 -36.76
CA PRO A 202 -45.40 24.69 -36.38
C PRO A 202 -46.40 23.66 -36.93
#